data_AF-A0A3M2U990-F1
#
_entry.id   AF-A0A3M2U990-F1
#
_cell.length_a   1.000
_cell.length_b   1.000
_cell.length_c   1.000
_cell.angle_alpha   90.00
_cell.angle_beta   90.00
_cell.angle_gamma   90.00
#
_symmetry.space_group_name_H-M   'P 1'
#
loop_
_entity.id
_entity.type
_entity.pdbx_description
1 polymer ?
#
loop_
_entity_poly.entity_id
_entity_poly.type
_entity_poly.pdbx_seq_one_letter_code
_entity_poly.pdbx_strand_id
1 'polypeptide(L)'
;YALLWCNGRTGNTDKLGLENIGLKANGRGQIEVDEAYRTSVSNVYGAGDVIGWPSLASAAYDQGRSAAGSMVDNGSWRYVNDVPTGIYTIPEISSIGKNEHELTQAKVPYEVGKAFFKGMARAQISGERVGMLKILFHRETL
;
A
#
# COMPACT_ATOMS: atom_id res chain seq x y z
N TYR A 1 -4.10 -29.93 18.54
CA TYR A 1 -4.70 -28.63 18.18
C TYR A 1 -3.63 -27.76 17.56
N ALA A 2 -3.93 -27.08 16.45
CA ALA A 2 -3.03 -26.12 15.84
C ALA A 2 -3.54 -24.70 16.10
N LEU A 3 -2.63 -23.78 16.43
CA LEU A 3 -2.91 -22.36 16.63
C LEU A 3 -2.14 -21.56 15.59
N LEU A 4 -2.82 -20.67 14.89
CA LEU A 4 -2.23 -19.68 13.98
C LEU A 4 -2.36 -18.29 14.60
N TRP A 5 -1.24 -17.58 14.75
CA TRP A 5 -1.19 -16.22 15.28
C TRP A 5 -0.74 -15.23 14.21
N CYS A 6 -1.66 -14.39 13.73
CA CYS A 6 -1.41 -13.43 12.65
C CYS A 6 -1.85 -12.01 13.04
N ASN A 7 -1.33 -11.47 14.15
CA ASN A 7 -1.69 -10.15 14.68
C ASN A 7 -0.95 -8.96 14.02
N GLY A 8 -0.34 -9.17 12.85
CA GLY A 8 0.39 -8.13 12.10
C GLY A 8 1.91 -8.31 12.07
N ARG A 9 2.61 -7.23 11.68
CA ARG A 9 4.07 -7.17 11.48
C ARG A 9 4.65 -5.89 12.09
N THR A 10 5.95 -5.96 12.37
CA THR A 10 6.80 -4.93 12.99
C THR A 10 8.08 -4.81 12.17
N GLY A 11 8.69 -3.63 12.12
CA GLY A 11 9.96 -3.46 11.42
C GLY A 11 11.09 -4.22 12.12
N ASN A 12 12.01 -4.79 11.34
CA ASN A 12 13.11 -5.61 11.83
C ASN A 12 14.43 -4.80 11.84
N THR A 13 14.60 -3.94 12.85
CA THR A 13 15.73 -3.01 12.95
C THR A 13 16.76 -3.37 14.02
N ASP A 14 16.49 -4.37 14.86
CA ASP A 14 17.23 -4.64 16.11
C ASP A 14 18.73 -4.87 15.92
N LYS A 15 19.12 -5.42 14.77
CA LYS A 15 20.52 -5.79 14.45
C LYS A 15 21.18 -4.86 13.43
N LEU A 16 20.52 -3.75 13.08
CA LEU A 16 21.07 -2.80 12.10
C LEU A 16 22.09 -1.83 12.70
N GLY A 17 22.19 -1.73 14.02
CA GLY A 17 23.10 -0.81 14.70
C GLY A 17 22.79 0.67 14.40
N LEU A 18 21.50 1.03 14.37
CA LEU A 18 21.01 2.36 14.02
C LEU A 18 21.63 3.46 14.90
N GLU A 19 21.92 3.13 16.16
CA GLU A 19 22.57 4.00 17.13
C GLU A 19 23.96 4.48 16.68
N ASN A 20 24.68 3.69 15.88
CA ASN A 20 26.02 4.06 15.39
C ASN A 20 25.98 5.21 14.38
N ILE A 21 24.81 5.46 13.78
CA ILE A 21 24.58 6.54 12.83
C ILE A 21 23.56 7.57 13.34
N GLY A 22 23.19 7.49 14.62
CA GLY A 22 22.24 8.44 15.24
C GLY A 22 20.78 8.24 14.82
N LEU A 23 20.42 7.11 14.21
CA LEU A 23 19.03 6.76 13.91
C LEU A 23 18.38 6.02 15.07
N LYS A 24 17.06 6.13 15.16
CA LYS A 24 16.23 5.41 16.13
C LYS A 24 15.00 4.87 15.43
N ALA A 25 14.63 3.64 15.77
CA ALA A 25 13.37 3.08 15.37
C ALA A 25 12.23 3.59 16.27
N ASN A 26 11.04 3.74 15.72
CA ASN A 26 9.85 4.07 16.49
C ASN A 26 9.34 2.87 17.31
N GLY A 27 8.23 3.03 18.05
CA GLY A 27 7.65 1.97 18.89
C GLY A 27 7.20 0.70 18.14
N ARG A 28 7.21 0.73 16.80
CA ARG A 28 6.92 -0.41 15.91
C ARG A 28 8.16 -0.93 15.17
N GLY A 29 9.37 -0.58 15.62
CA GLY A 29 10.61 -1.03 15.00
C GLY A 29 10.83 -0.46 13.60
N GLN A 30 10.18 0.66 13.25
CA GLN A 30 10.29 1.28 11.93
C GLN A 30 11.20 2.49 11.95
N ILE A 31 11.90 2.75 10.84
CA ILE A 31 12.68 3.97 10.65
C ILE A 31 11.85 5.04 9.98
N GLU A 32 11.99 6.29 10.42
CA GLU A 32 11.34 7.44 9.80
C GLU A 32 12.07 7.84 8.52
N VAL A 33 11.29 8.18 7.50
CA VAL A 33 11.77 8.70 6.22
C VAL A 33 10.89 9.84 5.74
N ASP A 34 11.45 10.74 4.94
CA ASP A 34 10.70 11.76 4.23
C ASP A 34 10.03 11.22 2.95
N GLU A 35 9.41 12.10 2.15
CA GLU A 35 8.75 11.74 0.89
C GLU A 35 9.71 11.17 -0.16
N ALA A 36 11.00 11.49 -0.05
CA ALA A 36 12.07 11.00 -0.90
C ALA A 36 12.72 9.72 -0.35
N TYR A 37 12.12 9.12 0.68
CA TYR A 37 12.60 7.92 1.36
C TYR A 37 13.94 8.09 2.09
N ARG A 38 14.33 9.34 2.39
CA ARG A 38 15.57 9.67 3.10
C ARG A 38 15.31 9.73 4.60
N THR A 39 16.24 9.20 5.39
CA THR A 39 16.20 9.31 6.85
C THR A 39 16.72 10.68 7.32
N SER A 40 16.79 10.91 8.63
CA SER A 40 17.46 12.11 9.17
C SER A 40 18.97 12.18 8.87
N VAL A 41 19.57 11.06 8.46
CA VAL A 41 20.96 10.98 7.98
C VAL A 41 20.95 11.06 6.45
N SER A 42 21.54 12.12 5.89
CA SER A 42 21.31 12.55 4.49
C SER A 42 21.70 11.53 3.42
N ASN A 43 22.60 10.60 3.73
CA ASN A 43 23.07 9.55 2.83
C ASN A 43 22.47 8.17 3.14
N VAL A 44 21.48 8.08 4.04
CA VAL A 44 20.80 6.84 4.42
C VAL A 44 19.33 6.92 4.03
N TYR A 45 18.86 5.89 3.34
CA TYR A 45 17.50 5.77 2.80
C TYR A 45 16.83 4.50 3.32
N GLY A 46 15.50 4.46 3.31
CA GLY A 46 14.69 3.33 3.76
C GLY A 46 13.54 3.01 2.81
N ALA A 47 13.23 1.73 2.64
CA ALA A 47 12.10 1.26 1.82
C ALA A 47 11.52 -0.05 2.37
N GLY A 48 10.27 -0.34 2.02
CA GLY A 48 9.56 -1.56 2.39
C GLY A 48 9.07 -1.57 3.83
N ASP A 49 8.89 -2.77 4.38
CA ASP A 49 8.26 -2.98 5.69
C ASP A 49 8.96 -2.23 6.85
N VAL A 50 10.26 -1.95 6.71
CA VAL A 50 11.06 -1.25 7.75
C VAL A 50 10.71 0.23 7.89
N ILE A 51 10.06 0.85 6.89
CA ILE A 51 9.56 2.23 6.95
C ILE A 51 8.06 2.31 7.24
N GLY A 52 7.40 1.15 7.40
CA GLY A 52 5.98 1.07 7.73
C GLY A 52 5.05 0.92 6.52
N TRP A 53 3.94 1.66 6.54
CA TRP A 53 2.92 1.56 5.48
C TRP A 53 3.47 2.16 4.17
N PRO A 54 3.14 1.61 3.00
CA PRO A 54 2.47 0.33 2.73
C PRO A 54 3.39 -0.90 2.88
N SER A 55 3.00 -1.85 3.73
CA SER A 55 3.77 -3.10 3.92
C SER A 55 3.37 -4.16 2.89
N LEU A 56 3.62 -3.93 1.61
CA LEU A 56 3.31 -4.85 0.50
C LEU A 56 4.54 -5.02 -0.40
N ALA A 57 4.74 -6.21 -0.96
CA ALA A 57 5.92 -6.49 -1.77
C ALA A 57 6.03 -5.58 -3.02
N SER A 58 4.91 -5.35 -3.70
CA SER A 58 4.84 -4.41 -4.84
C SER A 58 5.16 -2.98 -4.42
N ALA A 59 4.67 -2.55 -3.26
CA ALA A 59 4.96 -1.22 -2.75
C ALA A 59 6.42 -1.07 -2.32
N ALA A 60 6.99 -2.07 -1.65
CA ALA A 60 8.42 -2.09 -1.28
C ALA A 60 9.32 -2.00 -2.51
N TYR A 61 8.94 -2.65 -3.62
CA TYR A 61 9.66 -2.56 -4.89
C TYR A 61 9.65 -1.12 -5.45
N ASP A 62 8.49 -0.48 -5.52
CA ASP A 62 8.36 0.91 -6.01
C ASP A 62 9.04 1.92 -5.08
N GLN A 63 8.98 1.69 -3.76
CA GLN A 63 9.68 2.49 -2.76
C GLN A 63 11.20 2.37 -2.93
N GLY A 64 11.72 1.16 -3.12
CA GLY A 64 13.15 0.94 -3.37
C GLY A 64 13.63 1.62 -4.64
N ARG A 65 12.83 1.55 -5.73
CA ARG A 65 13.11 2.28 -6.97
C ARG A 65 13.11 3.80 -6.76
N SER A 66 12.16 4.31 -5.98
CA SER A 66 12.04 5.75 -5.70
C SER A 66 13.17 6.25 -4.79
N ALA A 67 13.53 5.49 -3.75
CA ALA A 67 14.68 5.78 -2.89
C ALA A 67 15.98 5.81 -3.69
N ALA A 68 16.19 4.83 -4.59
CA ALA A 68 17.36 4.80 -5.47
C ALA A 68 17.38 5.99 -6.44
N GLY A 69 16.23 6.36 -7.01
CA GLY A 69 16.10 7.54 -7.89
C GLY A 69 16.41 8.85 -7.16
N SER A 70 15.96 9.01 -5.92
CA SER A 70 16.30 10.16 -5.08
C SER A 70 17.79 10.18 -4.74
N MET A 71 18.39 9.04 -4.42
CA MET A 71 19.81 8.91 -4.10
C MET A 71 20.73 9.41 -5.22
N VAL A 72 20.34 9.18 -6.49
CA VAL A 72 21.13 9.60 -7.67
C VAL A 72 20.66 10.90 -8.31
N ASP A 73 19.67 11.59 -7.71
CA ASP A 73 19.08 12.85 -8.18
C ASP A 73 18.69 12.84 -9.68
N ASN A 74 18.08 11.76 -10.14
CA ASN A 74 17.70 11.60 -11.55
C ASN A 74 16.29 12.12 -11.87
N GLY A 75 15.61 12.76 -10.91
CA GLY A 75 14.23 13.25 -11.03
C GLY A 75 13.16 12.16 -11.23
N SER A 76 13.51 10.87 -11.13
CA SER A 76 12.60 9.75 -11.43
C SER A 76 11.96 9.13 -10.19
N TRP A 77 11.88 9.86 -9.08
CA TRP A 77 11.31 9.38 -7.82
C TRP A 77 9.95 10.01 -7.52
N ARG A 78 9.10 9.27 -6.80
CA ARG A 78 7.83 9.76 -6.28
C ARG A 78 7.53 9.09 -4.95
N TYR A 79 6.70 9.71 -4.13
CA TYR A 79 6.15 9.02 -2.96
C TYR A 79 5.09 7.99 -3.41
N VAL A 80 5.20 6.76 -2.91
CA VAL A 80 4.32 5.64 -3.22
C VAL A 80 3.12 5.66 -2.28
N ASN A 81 2.04 6.30 -2.73
CA ASN A 81 0.75 6.40 -2.02
C ASN A 81 -0.41 5.67 -2.74
N ASP A 82 -0.29 5.41 -4.04
CA ASP A 82 -1.27 4.65 -4.83
C ASP A 82 -0.94 3.16 -4.84
N VAL A 83 -1.38 2.45 -3.81
CA VAL A 83 -0.98 1.05 -3.59
C VAL A 83 -2.18 0.12 -3.77
N PRO A 84 -2.19 -0.72 -4.82
CA PRO A 84 -3.20 -1.76 -4.95
C PRO A 84 -3.03 -2.79 -3.83
N THR A 85 -4.13 -3.14 -3.19
CA THR A 85 -4.19 -4.19 -2.15
C THR A 85 -4.98 -5.38 -2.67
N GLY A 86 -4.49 -6.59 -2.40
CA GLY A 86 -5.12 -7.85 -2.80
C GLY A 86 -5.18 -8.87 -1.65
N ILE A 87 -6.29 -9.61 -1.57
CA ILE A 87 -6.49 -10.76 -0.69
C ILE A 87 -6.81 -11.96 -1.59
N TYR A 88 -5.94 -12.97 -1.55
CA TYR A 88 -5.96 -14.13 -2.45
C TYR A 88 -6.87 -15.26 -1.94
N THR A 89 -8.08 -14.91 -1.54
CA THR A 89 -9.16 -15.87 -1.23
C THR A 89 -9.88 -16.31 -2.50
N ILE A 90 -10.87 -17.21 -2.37
CA ILE A 90 -11.80 -17.53 -3.46
C ILE A 90 -13.21 -17.09 -3.02
N PRO A 91 -13.81 -16.06 -3.66
CA PRO A 91 -13.23 -15.21 -4.69
C PRO A 91 -12.12 -14.29 -4.14
N GLU A 92 -11.26 -13.81 -5.03
CA GLU A 92 -10.23 -12.82 -4.70
C GLU A 92 -10.87 -11.46 -4.38
N ILE A 93 -10.18 -10.65 -3.57
CA ILE A 93 -10.58 -9.28 -3.25
C ILE A 93 -9.42 -8.37 -3.62
N SER A 94 -9.67 -7.34 -4.41
CA SER A 94 -8.68 -6.30 -4.71
C SER A 94 -9.29 -4.92 -4.70
N SER A 95 -8.48 -3.91 -4.36
CA SER A 95 -8.88 -2.51 -4.36
C SER A 95 -7.68 -1.59 -4.51
N ILE A 96 -7.92 -0.39 -5.03
CA ILE A 96 -6.96 0.71 -5.08
C ILE A 96 -7.72 2.03 -4.92
N GLY A 97 -7.07 3.04 -4.34
CA GLY A 97 -7.66 4.35 -4.13
C GLY A 97 -8.55 4.45 -2.89
N LYS A 98 -9.23 5.58 -2.77
CA LYS A 98 -10.06 5.89 -1.59
C LYS A 98 -11.34 5.06 -1.57
N ASN A 99 -11.75 4.64 -0.39
CA ASN A 99 -13.03 3.99 -0.17
C ASN A 99 -14.16 5.00 0.14
N GLU A 100 -15.40 4.51 0.18
CA GLU A 100 -16.59 5.33 0.45
C GLU A 100 -16.52 6.09 1.78
N HIS A 101 -15.95 5.45 2.82
CA HIS A 101 -15.82 6.06 4.15
C HIS A 101 -14.83 7.22 4.12
N GLU A 102 -13.66 7.03 3.50
CA GLU A 102 -12.65 8.08 3.35
C GLU A 102 -13.16 9.28 2.53
N LEU A 103 -13.86 9.02 1.42
CA LEU A 103 -14.45 10.07 0.59
C LEU A 103 -15.56 10.83 1.34
N THR A 104 -16.40 10.10 2.07
CA THR A 104 -17.46 10.70 2.91
C THR A 104 -16.87 11.59 4.00
N GLN A 105 -15.84 11.12 4.73
CA GLN A 105 -15.16 11.91 5.75
C GLN A 105 -14.48 13.16 5.16
N ALA A 106 -13.87 13.02 3.99
CA ALA A 106 -13.27 14.14 3.27
C ALA A 106 -14.29 15.08 2.59
N LYS A 107 -15.59 14.78 2.68
CA LYS A 107 -16.68 15.51 2.00
C LYS A 107 -16.46 15.65 0.50
N VAL A 108 -15.84 14.64 -0.12
CA VAL A 108 -15.65 14.58 -1.58
C VAL A 108 -16.92 14.00 -2.19
N PRO A 109 -17.62 14.70 -3.09
CA PRO A 109 -18.82 14.17 -3.70
C PRO A 109 -18.45 13.04 -4.66
N TYR A 110 -19.08 11.88 -4.48
CA TYR A 110 -18.87 10.72 -5.34
C TYR A 110 -20.19 10.05 -5.72
N GLU A 111 -20.13 9.25 -6.78
CA GLU A 111 -21.15 8.28 -7.17
C GLU A 111 -20.56 6.88 -7.24
N VAL A 112 -21.44 5.88 -7.17
CA VAL A 112 -21.05 4.47 -7.10
C VAL A 112 -21.55 3.71 -8.32
N GLY A 113 -20.62 3.31 -9.18
CA GLY A 113 -20.88 2.34 -10.24
C GLY A 113 -20.67 0.92 -9.73
N LYS A 114 -21.60 0.00 -10.01
CA LYS A 114 -21.47 -1.43 -9.66
C LYS A 114 -21.84 -2.33 -10.84
N ALA A 115 -21.02 -3.34 -11.09
CA ALA A 115 -21.31 -4.43 -12.01
C ALA A 115 -21.14 -5.77 -11.28
N PHE A 116 -22.20 -6.58 -11.21
CA PHE A 116 -22.18 -7.85 -10.49
C PHE A 116 -21.83 -9.01 -11.41
N PHE A 117 -20.97 -9.92 -10.94
CA PHE A 117 -20.50 -11.05 -11.75
C PHE A 117 -21.64 -12.00 -12.13
N LYS A 118 -22.67 -12.15 -11.29
CA LYS A 118 -23.88 -12.92 -11.62
C LYS A 118 -24.57 -12.50 -12.93
N GLY A 119 -24.42 -11.24 -13.34
CA GLY A 119 -24.98 -10.68 -14.57
C GLY A 119 -24.03 -10.73 -15.77
N MET A 120 -22.80 -11.23 -15.62
CA MET A 120 -21.80 -11.25 -16.69
C MET A 120 -21.76 -12.61 -17.38
N ALA A 121 -21.79 -12.62 -18.72
CA ALA A 121 -21.75 -13.85 -19.51
C ALA A 121 -20.49 -14.69 -19.20
N ARG A 122 -19.33 -14.05 -19.05
CA ARG A 122 -18.07 -14.77 -18.76
C ARG A 122 -18.13 -15.51 -17.41
N ALA A 123 -18.67 -14.87 -16.38
CA ALA A 123 -18.86 -15.45 -15.06
C ALA A 123 -19.86 -16.62 -15.06
N GLN A 124 -20.87 -16.58 -15.93
CA GLN A 124 -21.77 -17.72 -16.13
C GLN A 124 -21.07 -18.89 -16.82
N ILE A 125 -20.29 -18.61 -17.87
CA ILE A 125 -19.51 -19.63 -18.63
C ILE A 125 -18.45 -20.29 -17.74
N SER A 126 -17.75 -19.54 -16.89
CA SER A 126 -16.71 -20.09 -16.01
C SER A 126 -17.23 -20.66 -14.70
N GLY A 127 -18.52 -20.46 -14.36
CA GLY A 127 -19.09 -20.84 -13.07
C GLY A 127 -18.82 -19.86 -11.92
N GLU A 128 -17.98 -18.85 -12.13
CA GLU A 128 -17.53 -17.87 -11.12
C GLU A 128 -18.50 -16.68 -10.98
N ARG A 129 -19.69 -16.93 -10.43
CA ARG A 129 -20.80 -15.95 -10.39
C ARG A 129 -20.79 -15.01 -9.17
N VAL A 130 -19.92 -15.25 -8.20
CA VAL A 130 -19.85 -14.48 -6.95
C VAL A 130 -18.88 -13.30 -7.13
N GLY A 131 -19.27 -12.12 -6.65
CA GLY A 131 -18.43 -10.92 -6.68
C GLY A 131 -19.02 -9.74 -7.45
N MET A 132 -18.28 -8.64 -7.46
CA MET A 132 -18.63 -7.41 -8.17
C MET A 132 -17.40 -6.57 -8.50
N LEU A 133 -17.51 -5.77 -9.55
CA LEU A 133 -16.69 -4.57 -9.76
C LEU A 133 -17.44 -3.38 -9.16
N LYS A 134 -16.74 -2.56 -8.39
CA LYS A 134 -17.25 -1.30 -7.84
C LYS A 134 -16.27 -0.18 -8.17
N ILE A 135 -16.78 0.92 -8.69
CA ILE A 135 -16.01 2.12 -9.02
C ILE A 135 -16.64 3.31 -8.29
N LEU A 136 -15.80 4.15 -7.71
CA LEU A 136 -16.17 5.44 -7.14
C LEU A 136 -15.63 6.53 -8.07
N PHE A 137 -16.48 7.45 -8.50
CA PHE A 137 -16.10 8.52 -9.41
C PHE A 137 -16.68 9.85 -8.95
N HIS A 138 -15.98 10.95 -9.25
CA HIS A 138 -16.44 12.29 -8.91
C HIS A 138 -17.61 12.68 -9.80
N ARG A 139 -18.64 13.30 -9.22
CA ARG A 139 -19.90 13.64 -9.94
C ARG A 139 -19.69 14.60 -11.10
N GLU A 140 -18.78 15.53 -10.93
CA GLU A 140 -18.66 16.70 -11.82
C GLU A 140 -17.47 16.60 -12.77
N THR A 141 -16.47 15.78 -12.45
CA THR A 141 -15.17 15.77 -13.12
C THR A 141 -14.78 14.37 -13.59
N LEU A 142 -15.78 13.61 -14.05
CA LEU A 142 -15.65 12.23 -14.59
C LEU A 142 -14.29 11.94 -15.25
#